data_AF-A0A6I2WZ25-F1
#
_entry.id   AF-A0A6I2WZ25-F1
#
_cell.length_a   1.000
_cell.length_b   1.000
_cell.length_c   1.000
_cell.angle_alpha   90.00
_cell.angle_beta   90.00
_cell.angle_gamma   90.00
#
_symmetry.space_group_name_H-M   'P 1'
#
loop_
_entity.id
_entity.type
_entity.pdbx_description
1 polymer ?
#
loop_
_entity_poly.entity_id
_entity_poly.type
_entity_poly.pdbx_seq_one_letter_code
_entity_poly.pdbx_strand_id
1 'polypeptide(L)'
;MITENHTRKVSRCTSALLAASMLLSYAPSAHAHGTLNLYGKNAIAGKKGVLTLTIPHGCGAGMSTTKIVMKLGKTWRKAKPKAVAGWDSSVRRSASGRWILTWTATAGGLSNTDSGDFPIAVSWPKKPGIYNTPTAQYCGTQLMYWKDPFNSAADGSGGYPATYPVPRVKVRAKA
;
A
#
# COMPACT_ATOMS: atom_id res chain seq x y z
N MET A 1 -54.30 38.79 47.03
CA MET A 1 -54.48 37.85 48.15
C MET A 1 -54.86 36.49 47.57
N ILE A 2 -54.56 35.39 48.27
CA ILE A 2 -54.96 33.98 48.07
C ILE A 2 -56.34 33.81 47.36
N THR A 3 -56.62 32.84 46.48
CA THR A 3 -56.18 31.41 46.46
C THR A 3 -56.21 30.76 45.06
N GLU A 4 -55.68 29.53 44.98
CA GLU A 4 -55.81 28.51 43.91
C GLU A 4 -57.29 28.10 43.64
N ASN A 5 -57.70 27.17 42.76
CA ASN A 5 -57.07 26.11 41.93
C ASN A 5 -58.00 25.86 40.67
N HIS A 6 -58.06 24.81 39.81
CA HIS A 6 -57.48 23.46 39.68
C HIS A 6 -57.63 22.89 38.22
N THR A 7 -56.84 21.86 37.85
CA THR A 7 -57.24 20.55 37.22
C THR A 7 -58.57 20.45 36.45
N ARG A 8 -58.71 19.86 35.23
CA ARG A 8 -57.88 19.03 34.30
C ARG A 8 -58.61 18.88 32.95
N LYS A 9 -57.89 18.49 31.87
CA LYS A 9 -58.22 17.30 31.01
C LYS A 9 -57.12 17.01 29.97
N VAL A 10 -57.11 15.80 29.42
CA VAL A 10 -55.94 15.20 28.72
C VAL A 10 -56.35 14.57 27.38
N SER A 11 -55.68 14.98 26.29
CA SER A 11 -55.56 14.31 24.97
C SER A 11 -54.77 15.24 24.02
N ARG A 12 -53.98 14.78 23.04
CA ARG A 12 -53.61 13.42 22.60
C ARG A 12 -52.22 13.47 21.93
N CYS A 13 -51.57 12.32 21.77
CA CYS A 13 -50.28 12.22 21.08
C CYS A 13 -50.41 12.32 19.55
N THR A 14 -49.44 12.95 18.89
CA THR A 14 -48.82 12.43 17.66
C THR A 14 -47.42 13.01 17.45
N SER A 15 -46.49 12.19 16.98
CA SER A 15 -45.11 12.59 16.71
C SER A 15 -44.94 13.17 15.31
N ALA A 16 -44.05 14.16 15.15
CA ALA A 16 -43.42 14.48 13.87
C ALA A 16 -41.96 13.99 13.92
N LEU A 17 -41.53 13.20 12.94
CA LEU A 17 -40.27 12.45 12.99
C LEU A 17 -39.06 13.33 12.65
N LEU A 18 -37.89 12.97 13.21
CA LEU A 18 -36.60 13.50 12.77
C LEU A 18 -36.32 13.01 11.34
N ALA A 19 -36.38 13.93 10.36
CA ALA A 19 -35.84 13.70 9.02
C ALA A 19 -34.33 14.03 8.97
N ALA A 20 -33.55 13.40 9.86
CA ALA A 20 -32.10 13.51 9.87
C ALA A 20 -31.51 12.64 8.73
N SER A 21 -31.57 13.16 7.50
CA SER A 21 -31.12 12.47 6.29
C SER A 21 -29.64 12.07 6.38
N MET A 22 -29.39 10.82 6.74
CA MET A 22 -28.06 10.24 6.77
C MET A 22 -27.49 10.16 5.35
N LEU A 23 -26.73 11.19 4.98
CA LEU A 23 -25.78 11.12 3.88
C LEU A 23 -24.71 10.10 4.27
N LEU A 24 -24.95 8.83 3.92
CA LEU A 24 -23.90 7.81 3.88
C LEU A 24 -22.90 8.24 2.81
N SER A 25 -21.92 9.03 3.23
CA SER A 25 -20.72 9.35 2.46
C SER A 25 -20.01 8.04 2.14
N TYR A 26 -20.34 7.48 0.97
CA TYR A 26 -19.75 6.26 0.43
C TYR A 26 -18.33 6.59 -0.02
N ALA A 27 -17.45 6.80 0.96
CA ALA A 27 -16.07 7.20 0.77
C ALA A 27 -15.42 6.16 -0.15
N PRO A 28 -15.04 6.53 -1.40
CA PRO A 28 -14.40 5.60 -2.29
C PRO A 28 -13.11 5.16 -1.59
N SER A 29 -12.90 3.85 -1.46
CA SER A 29 -11.66 3.35 -0.90
C SER A 29 -10.52 3.92 -1.72
N ALA A 30 -9.71 4.77 -1.09
CA ALA A 30 -8.60 5.43 -1.75
C ALA A 30 -7.56 4.35 -2.08
N HIS A 31 -7.62 3.83 -3.31
CA HIS A 31 -6.79 2.70 -3.77
C HIS A 31 -5.34 3.15 -3.84
N ALA A 32 -4.66 3.09 -2.69
CA ALA A 32 -3.28 3.47 -2.55
C ALA A 32 -2.42 2.39 -3.21
N HIS A 33 -1.41 2.84 -3.96
CA HIS A 33 -0.55 1.95 -4.72
C HIS A 33 0.61 1.45 -3.86
N GLY A 34 1.15 0.27 -4.19
CA GLY A 34 2.45 -0.14 -3.63
C GLY A 34 3.52 0.91 -3.97
N THR A 35 4.22 1.45 -2.97
CA THR A 35 5.26 2.47 -3.15
C THR A 35 6.65 1.95 -2.78
N LEU A 36 7.69 2.70 -3.14
CA LEU A 36 9.07 2.41 -2.73
C LEU A 36 9.59 3.55 -1.84
N ASN A 37 10.07 3.20 -0.65
CA ASN A 37 10.60 4.15 0.33
C ASN A 37 12.11 3.91 0.58
N LEU A 38 12.84 4.99 0.86
CA LEU A 38 14.26 5.03 1.21
C LEU A 38 14.55 5.78 2.53
N TYR A 39 13.52 6.30 3.22
CA TYR A 39 13.58 7.06 4.49
C TYR A 39 14.71 8.11 4.51
N GLY A 40 14.65 9.02 3.54
CA GLY A 40 15.60 10.13 3.38
C GLY A 40 17.00 9.73 2.92
N LYS A 41 17.27 8.46 2.60
CA LYS A 41 18.57 8.01 2.06
C LYS A 41 18.57 7.99 0.54
N ASN A 42 19.71 8.29 -0.08
CA ASN A 42 19.87 8.24 -1.53
C ASN A 42 20.31 6.85 -2.01
N ALA A 43 19.67 6.35 -3.07
CA ALA A 43 20.15 5.18 -3.81
C ALA A 43 21.33 5.57 -4.72
N ILE A 44 22.56 5.21 -4.36
CA ILE A 44 23.78 5.61 -5.08
C ILE A 44 24.33 4.44 -5.94
N ALA A 45 24.65 4.74 -7.19
CA ALA A 45 25.15 3.77 -8.18
C ALA A 45 26.28 2.86 -7.64
N GLY A 46 26.05 1.55 -7.70
CA GLY A 46 26.98 0.50 -7.30
C GLY A 46 27.21 0.31 -5.78
N LYS A 47 26.70 1.20 -4.92
CA LYS A 47 26.81 1.09 -3.45
C LYS A 47 25.78 0.07 -2.89
N LYS A 48 25.84 -0.18 -1.58
CA LYS A 48 24.79 -0.91 -0.83
C LYS A 48 23.68 0.06 -0.38
N GLY A 49 22.55 -0.47 0.05
CA GLY A 49 21.49 0.29 0.72
C GLY A 49 20.34 -0.59 1.20
N VAL A 50 19.27 0.06 1.66
CA VAL A 50 17.96 -0.55 1.87
C VAL A 50 16.99 0.08 0.87
N LEU A 51 16.16 -0.76 0.27
CA LEU A 51 14.93 -0.38 -0.42
C LEU A 51 13.79 -0.92 0.44
N THR A 52 12.72 -0.17 0.68
CA THR A 52 11.48 -0.74 1.24
C THR A 52 10.37 -0.68 0.22
N LEU A 53 9.63 -1.78 0.08
CA LEU A 53 8.33 -1.82 -0.60
C LEU A 53 7.26 -1.61 0.47
N THR A 54 6.48 -0.54 0.35
CA THR A 54 5.34 -0.28 1.24
C THR A 54 4.07 -0.75 0.52
N ILE A 55 3.31 -1.66 1.13
CA ILE A 55 1.98 -2.04 0.69
C ILE A 55 0.99 -1.30 1.60
N PRO A 56 0.14 -0.40 1.08
CA PRO A 56 -0.63 0.54 1.92
C PRO A 56 -1.92 -0.05 2.50
N HIS A 57 -2.44 -1.11 1.90
CA HIS A 57 -3.60 -1.88 2.37
C HIS A 57 -3.63 -3.27 1.70
N GLY A 58 -4.53 -4.13 2.15
CA GLY A 58 -5.02 -5.35 1.49
C GLY A 58 -5.55 -5.16 0.06
N CYS A 59 -6.42 -6.06 -0.38
CA CYS A 59 -7.10 -5.95 -1.67
C CYS A 59 -8.55 -5.45 -1.49
N GLY A 60 -9.08 -4.84 -2.55
CA GLY A 60 -10.49 -4.42 -2.62
C GLY A 60 -11.47 -5.54 -2.23
N ALA A 61 -12.62 -5.15 -1.68
CA ALA A 61 -13.55 -5.99 -0.92
C ALA A 61 -13.03 -6.50 0.45
N GLY A 62 -12.09 -5.77 1.07
CA GLY A 62 -11.73 -5.95 2.49
C GLY A 62 -10.74 -7.09 2.78
N MET A 63 -10.17 -7.72 1.76
CA MET A 63 -9.34 -8.92 1.91
C MET A 63 -7.89 -8.62 2.30
N SER A 64 -7.36 -9.34 3.29
CA SER A 64 -5.95 -9.23 3.69
C SER A 64 -4.99 -9.67 2.57
N THR A 65 -3.86 -8.97 2.43
CA THR A 65 -2.73 -9.43 1.62
C THR A 65 -2.08 -10.64 2.31
N THR A 66 -2.05 -11.77 1.62
CA THR A 66 -1.43 -13.02 2.11
C THR A 66 -0.12 -13.35 1.41
N LYS A 67 0.18 -12.76 0.25
CA LYS A 67 1.44 -12.97 -0.48
C LYS A 67 1.81 -11.78 -1.37
N ILE A 68 3.10 -11.46 -1.44
CA ILE A 68 3.67 -10.37 -2.26
C ILE A 68 4.81 -10.93 -3.09
N VAL A 69 4.91 -10.57 -4.38
CA VAL A 69 6.02 -10.99 -5.26
C VAL A 69 6.57 -9.81 -6.05
N MET A 70 7.76 -9.30 -5.67
CA MET A 70 8.45 -8.20 -6.35
C MET A 70 9.54 -8.70 -7.31
N LYS A 71 9.64 -8.10 -8.49
CA LYS A 71 10.56 -8.51 -9.58
C LYS A 71 11.62 -7.45 -9.89
N LEU A 72 12.82 -7.54 -9.32
CA LEU A 72 13.93 -6.63 -9.62
C LEU A 72 14.66 -7.01 -10.92
N GLY A 73 15.12 -6.01 -11.69
CA GLY A 73 15.81 -6.20 -12.96
C GLY A 73 17.18 -6.87 -12.86
N LYS A 74 17.70 -7.38 -14.00
CA LYS A 74 18.99 -8.10 -14.04
C LYS A 74 20.23 -7.25 -13.71
N THR A 75 20.09 -5.93 -13.67
CA THR A 75 21.11 -4.95 -13.30
C THR A 75 21.36 -4.85 -11.79
N TRP A 76 20.45 -5.34 -10.96
CA TRP A 76 20.59 -5.33 -9.50
C TRP A 76 21.59 -6.39 -9.05
N ARG A 77 22.59 -5.99 -8.25
CA ARG A 77 23.76 -6.84 -7.97
C ARG A 77 23.56 -7.82 -6.81
N LYS A 78 22.77 -7.43 -5.81
CA LYS A 78 22.29 -8.27 -4.71
C LYS A 78 20.94 -7.74 -4.26
N ALA A 79 20.04 -8.64 -3.85
CA ALA A 79 18.82 -8.31 -3.15
C ALA A 79 18.53 -9.44 -2.15
N LYS A 80 18.24 -9.09 -0.89
CA LYS A 80 17.84 -10.01 0.17
C LYS A 80 16.72 -9.36 0.99
N PRO A 81 15.51 -9.95 1.06
CA PRO A 81 14.51 -9.56 2.04
C PRO A 81 15.10 -9.53 3.46
N LYS A 82 14.76 -8.52 4.26
CA LYS A 82 14.87 -8.61 5.71
C LYS A 82 13.66 -9.38 6.25
N ALA A 83 13.79 -9.92 7.47
CA ALA A 83 12.65 -10.48 8.19
C ALA A 83 11.59 -9.40 8.45
N VAL A 84 10.32 -9.82 8.40
CA VAL A 84 9.12 -9.05 8.74
C VAL A 84 8.28 -9.96 9.65
N ALA A 85 7.78 -9.45 10.77
CA ALA A 85 7.04 -10.27 11.73
C ALA A 85 5.73 -10.77 11.10
N GLY A 86 5.43 -12.07 11.24
CA GLY A 86 4.27 -12.71 10.60
C GLY A 86 4.43 -13.05 9.10
N TRP A 87 5.64 -12.94 8.54
CA TRP A 87 5.90 -13.20 7.12
C TRP A 87 7.16 -14.03 6.88
N ASP A 88 7.00 -15.18 6.22
CA ASP A 88 8.10 -15.87 5.56
C ASP A 88 8.56 -15.10 4.33
N SER A 89 9.85 -15.16 4.02
CA SER A 89 10.41 -14.52 2.84
C SER A 89 11.42 -15.40 2.12
N SER A 90 11.38 -15.36 0.79
CA SER A 90 12.29 -16.09 -0.08
C SER A 90 12.79 -15.21 -1.22
N VAL A 91 13.96 -15.54 -1.75
CA VAL A 91 14.55 -14.83 -2.89
C VAL A 91 15.21 -15.83 -3.84
N ARG A 92 14.90 -15.71 -5.13
CA ARG A 92 15.48 -16.54 -6.19
C ARG A 92 15.85 -15.72 -7.42
N ARG A 93 16.63 -16.33 -8.30
CA ARG A 93 16.92 -15.81 -9.65
C ARG A 93 15.96 -16.45 -10.65
N SER A 94 15.53 -15.72 -11.67
CA SER A 94 14.93 -16.32 -12.88
C SER A 94 16.02 -16.75 -13.86
N ALA A 95 15.69 -17.63 -14.81
CA ALA A 95 16.58 -17.96 -15.94
C ALA A 95 17.04 -16.69 -16.70
N SER A 96 16.14 -15.71 -16.86
CA SER A 96 16.44 -14.39 -17.43
C SER A 96 17.26 -13.45 -16.52
N GLY A 97 17.82 -13.96 -15.42
CA GLY A 97 18.69 -13.22 -14.51
C GLY A 97 18.00 -12.08 -13.75
N ARG A 98 16.68 -12.10 -13.57
CA ARG A 98 15.94 -11.17 -12.70
C ARG A 98 15.93 -11.72 -11.27
N TRP A 99 15.79 -10.84 -10.27
CA TRP A 99 15.49 -11.30 -8.91
C TRP A 99 13.97 -11.40 -8.76
N ILE A 100 13.51 -12.47 -8.11
CA ILE A 100 12.14 -12.65 -7.67
C ILE A 100 12.20 -12.76 -6.15
N LEU A 101 11.60 -11.79 -5.47
CA LEU A 101 11.48 -11.74 -4.02
C LEU A 101 10.02 -12.03 -3.68
N THR A 102 9.78 -13.00 -2.81
CA THR A 102 8.44 -13.40 -2.38
C THR A 102 8.34 -13.26 -0.87
N TRP A 103 7.24 -12.67 -0.40
CA TRP A 103 6.80 -12.76 1.00
C TRP A 103 5.47 -13.50 1.06
N THR A 104 5.30 -14.36 2.06
CA THR A 104 4.05 -15.10 2.33
C THR A 104 3.72 -14.93 3.81
N ALA A 105 2.49 -14.56 4.13
CA ALA A 105 2.06 -14.40 5.52
C ALA A 105 1.97 -15.78 6.20
N THR A 106 2.46 -15.88 7.43
CA THR A 106 2.38 -17.12 8.23
C THR A 106 0.99 -17.30 8.87
N ALA A 107 0.33 -16.19 9.21
CA ALA A 107 -1.07 -16.12 9.63
C ALA A 107 -1.64 -14.71 9.35
N GLY A 108 -2.96 -14.61 9.13
CA GLY A 108 -3.71 -13.34 9.03
C GLY A 108 -3.46 -12.47 7.79
N GLY A 109 -2.21 -12.23 7.44
CA GLY A 109 -1.80 -11.28 6.40
C GLY A 109 -1.80 -9.82 6.87
N LEU A 110 -1.52 -8.91 5.93
CA LEU A 110 -1.72 -7.47 6.13
C LEU A 110 -3.18 -7.13 5.81
N SER A 111 -3.93 -6.58 6.76
CA SER A 111 -5.37 -6.34 6.60
C SER A 111 -5.67 -5.28 5.52
N ASN A 112 -6.95 -5.07 5.20
CA ASN A 112 -7.37 -4.00 4.30
C ASN A 112 -7.43 -2.61 4.96
N THR A 113 -7.09 -2.46 6.24
CA THR A 113 -6.97 -1.16 6.92
C THR A 113 -5.53 -0.75 7.21
N ASP A 114 -4.57 -1.68 7.14
CA ASP A 114 -3.21 -1.49 7.63
C ASP A 114 -2.18 -1.37 6.51
N SER A 115 -1.16 -0.55 6.71
CA SER A 115 0.01 -0.48 5.82
C SER A 115 1.17 -1.32 6.35
N GLY A 116 1.87 -2.01 5.45
CA GLY A 116 2.96 -2.93 5.76
C GLY A 116 4.23 -2.61 4.97
N ASP A 117 5.35 -2.51 5.68
CA ASP A 117 6.67 -2.25 5.11
C ASP A 117 7.49 -3.53 4.94
N PHE A 118 7.97 -3.77 3.71
CA PHE A 118 8.73 -4.95 3.30
C PHE A 118 10.17 -4.54 2.90
N PRO A 119 11.10 -4.37 3.86
CA PRO A 119 12.44 -3.90 3.59
C PRO A 119 13.37 -4.96 2.97
N ILE A 120 14.17 -4.53 2.00
CA ILE A 120 15.12 -5.32 1.22
C ILE A 120 16.53 -4.72 1.36
N ALA A 121 17.49 -5.53 1.80
CA ALA A 121 18.91 -5.18 1.73
C ALA A 121 19.42 -5.37 0.28
N VAL A 122 19.96 -4.31 -0.33
CA VAL A 122 20.26 -4.26 -1.77
C VAL A 122 21.69 -3.80 -2.07
N SER A 123 22.19 -4.21 -3.23
CA SER A 123 23.34 -3.58 -3.89
C SER A 123 22.87 -2.99 -5.22
N TRP A 124 22.86 -1.65 -5.29
CA TRP A 124 22.28 -0.89 -6.39
C TRP A 124 22.97 -1.19 -7.73
N PRO A 125 22.26 -1.06 -8.87
CA PRO A 125 22.84 -1.06 -10.21
C PRO A 125 24.07 -0.15 -10.35
N LYS A 126 25.04 -0.54 -11.20
CA LYS A 126 26.24 0.27 -11.49
C LYS A 126 25.97 1.53 -12.32
N LYS A 127 24.90 1.53 -13.13
CA LYS A 127 24.47 2.71 -13.91
C LYS A 127 23.45 3.50 -13.10
N PRO A 128 23.45 4.85 -13.15
CA PRO A 128 22.33 5.66 -12.67
C PRO A 128 21.11 5.47 -13.58
N GLY A 129 19.92 5.85 -13.09
CA GLY A 129 18.67 5.79 -13.84
C GLY A 129 17.46 5.45 -12.97
N ILE A 130 16.29 5.37 -13.60
CA ILE A 130 15.05 4.92 -12.96
C ILE A 130 14.92 3.40 -13.15
N TYR A 131 14.65 2.69 -12.06
CA TYR A 131 14.49 1.24 -12.04
C TYR A 131 13.10 0.84 -11.58
N ASN A 132 12.29 0.34 -12.50
CA ASN A 132 10.96 -0.20 -12.24
C ASN A 132 11.06 -1.56 -11.53
N THR A 133 10.20 -1.79 -10.54
CA THR A 133 10.11 -3.03 -9.75
C THR A 133 8.66 -3.56 -9.78
N PRO A 134 8.24 -4.27 -10.86
CA PRO A 134 6.90 -4.81 -10.94
C PRO A 134 6.59 -5.76 -9.78
N THR A 135 5.46 -5.52 -9.12
CA THR A 135 5.04 -6.22 -7.90
C THR A 135 3.67 -6.85 -8.10
N ALA A 136 3.53 -8.10 -7.68
CA ALA A 136 2.25 -8.77 -7.49
C ALA A 136 1.86 -8.72 -6.01
N GLN A 137 0.59 -8.49 -5.74
CA GLN A 137 -0.03 -8.56 -4.42
C GLN A 137 -1.20 -9.54 -4.52
N TYR A 138 -1.25 -10.50 -3.61
CA TYR A 138 -2.25 -11.57 -3.58
C TYR A 138 -3.02 -11.52 -2.27
N CYS A 139 -4.34 -11.60 -2.37
CA CYS A 139 -5.26 -11.67 -1.23
C CYS A 139 -6.15 -12.89 -1.45
N GLY A 140 -5.74 -14.03 -0.89
CA GLY A 140 -6.29 -15.33 -1.27
C GLY A 140 -6.06 -15.62 -2.76
N THR A 141 -7.15 -15.74 -3.52
CA THR A 141 -7.15 -15.93 -4.98
C THR A 141 -7.06 -14.62 -5.77
N GLN A 142 -7.44 -13.47 -5.19
CA GLN A 142 -7.41 -12.19 -5.89
C GLN A 142 -5.98 -11.69 -6.10
N LEU A 143 -5.69 -11.16 -7.29
CA LEU A 143 -4.39 -10.67 -7.71
C LEU A 143 -4.46 -9.20 -8.13
N MET A 144 -3.79 -8.33 -7.39
CA MET A 144 -3.48 -6.95 -7.82
C MET A 144 -2.04 -6.92 -8.33
N TYR A 145 -1.83 -6.40 -9.55
CA TYR A 145 -0.53 -6.49 -10.22
C TYR A 145 -0.06 -5.11 -10.70
N TRP A 146 0.86 -4.53 -9.94
CA TRP A 146 1.41 -3.19 -10.09
C TRP A 146 2.35 -3.11 -11.30
N LYS A 147 1.77 -2.92 -12.50
CA LYS A 147 2.45 -3.05 -13.80
C LYS A 147 2.36 -1.88 -14.76
N ASP A 148 1.53 -0.86 -14.49
CA ASP A 148 1.27 0.15 -15.51
C ASP A 148 2.47 1.12 -15.70
N PRO A 149 3.08 1.19 -16.89
CA PRO A 149 4.25 2.02 -17.16
C PRO A 149 3.89 3.44 -17.64
N PHE A 150 2.63 3.70 -18.02
CA PHE A 150 2.24 4.91 -18.75
C PHE A 150 2.08 6.14 -17.86
N ASN A 151 2.01 5.93 -16.54
CA ASN A 151 2.04 6.99 -15.55
C ASN A 151 3.48 7.34 -15.13
N SER A 152 3.69 8.62 -14.79
CA SER A 152 4.97 9.21 -14.37
C SER A 152 5.66 8.44 -13.23
N ALA A 153 6.96 8.70 -13.06
CA ALA A 153 7.63 8.29 -11.84
C ALA A 153 7.03 9.02 -10.62
N ALA A 154 7.01 8.36 -9.46
CA ALA A 154 6.72 9.06 -8.23
C ALA A 154 7.84 10.08 -7.93
N ASP A 155 7.49 11.35 -7.99
CA ASP A 155 8.26 12.49 -7.50
C ASP A 155 7.38 13.34 -6.57
N GLY A 156 7.90 14.47 -6.08
CA GLY A 156 7.19 15.33 -5.13
C GLY A 156 6.11 16.23 -5.75
N SER A 157 5.74 16.02 -7.02
CA SER A 157 4.98 16.99 -7.83
C SER A 157 3.82 16.38 -8.64
N GLY A 158 3.57 15.07 -8.55
CA GLY A 158 2.49 14.39 -9.28
C GLY A 158 1.11 14.48 -8.61
N GLY A 159 0.07 14.72 -9.41
CA GLY A 159 -1.34 14.64 -8.98
C GLY A 159 -1.84 13.20 -8.74
N TYR A 160 -2.96 13.06 -8.04
CA TYR A 160 -3.49 11.79 -7.53
C TYR A 160 -4.99 11.59 -7.87
N PRO A 161 -5.47 10.36 -8.17
CA PRO A 161 -4.73 9.11 -8.39
C PRO A 161 -4.58 8.74 -9.88
N ALA A 162 -3.40 8.21 -10.23
CA ALA A 162 -3.23 7.37 -11.42
C ALA A 162 -3.86 5.97 -11.22
N THR A 163 -3.88 5.13 -12.25
CA THR A 163 -4.25 3.70 -12.13
C THR A 163 -3.02 2.78 -12.13
N TYR A 164 -2.79 2.08 -11.01
CA TYR A 164 -1.85 0.94 -10.88
C TYR A 164 -0.39 1.13 -11.40
N PRO A 165 0.28 2.28 -11.16
CA PRO A 165 1.64 2.55 -11.63
C PRO A 165 2.67 1.56 -11.10
N VAL A 166 3.72 1.26 -11.90
CA VAL A 166 4.85 0.44 -11.39
C VAL A 166 5.61 1.18 -10.27
N PRO A 167 5.84 0.55 -9.10
CA PRO A 167 6.77 1.07 -8.10
C PRO A 167 8.17 1.18 -8.72
N ARG A 168 8.85 2.32 -8.54
CA ARG A 168 10.14 2.57 -9.21
C ARG A 168 11.05 3.49 -8.40
N VAL A 169 12.36 3.28 -8.52
CA VAL A 169 13.38 3.98 -7.72
C VAL A 169 14.43 4.66 -8.61
N LYS A 170 14.78 5.91 -8.30
CA LYS A 170 15.84 6.67 -8.97
C LYS A 170 17.20 6.42 -8.31
N VAL A 171 18.06 5.68 -9.00
CA VAL A 171 19.46 5.49 -8.60
C VAL A 171 20.26 6.66 -9.16
N ARG A 172 20.86 7.46 -8.26
CA ARG A 172 21.72 8.60 -8.62
C ARG A 172 23.12 8.10 -9.03
N ALA A 173 23.84 8.96 -9.73
CA ALA A 173 25.28 8.78 -9.93
C ALA A 173 26.01 8.75 -8.57
N LYS A 174 27.27 8.36 -8.57
CA LYS A 174 28.17 8.76 -7.48
C LYS A 174 28.42 10.27 -7.59
N ALA A 175 28.60 10.93 -6.45
CA ALA A 175 29.53 12.05 -6.38
C ALA A 175 30.96 11.49 -6.45
#